data_AF-A0A1G9US23-F1
#
_entry.id   AF-A0A1G9US23-F1
#
_cell.length_a   1.000
_cell.length_b   1.000
_cell.length_c   1.000
_cell.angle_alpha   90.00
_cell.angle_beta   90.00
_cell.angle_gamma   90.00
#
_symmetry.space_group_name_H-M   'P 1'
#
loop_
_entity.id
_entity.type
_entity.pdbx_description
1 polymer ?
#
loop_
_entity_poly.entity_id
_entity_poly.type
_entity_poly.pdbx_seq_one_letter_code
_entity_poly.pdbx_strand_id
1 'polypeptide(L)'
;MIMSVEVLPESWHSNAIDALAGMMEAAGALIIFVGAAWAFGSFLTALVKGRKRERRYNQIRLNLSKFVALGLEFQLGADVLRTAVAPSWTDIGQLAAIAAIRTALNFFLSREIDKERTDVEEDQQGSPASQSDPGGPGGGAKFASD
;
A
#
# COMPACT_ATOMS: atom_id res chain seq x y z
N MET A 1 25.41 49.79 -30.02
CA MET A 1 24.02 49.53 -29.59
C MET A 1 23.47 48.39 -30.44
N ILE A 2 23.73 47.16 -30.01
CA ILE A 2 22.96 45.96 -30.36
C ILE A 2 22.95 45.12 -29.08
N MET A 3 21.74 44.74 -28.67
CA MET A 3 21.32 44.14 -27.41
C MET A 3 22.00 42.77 -27.17
N SER A 4 22.50 42.52 -25.96
CA SER A 4 21.81 41.77 -24.89
C SER A 4 21.50 40.32 -25.26
N VAL A 5 22.46 39.42 -25.03
CA VAL A 5 22.22 38.14 -24.36
C VAL A 5 23.53 37.80 -23.65
N GLU A 6 23.57 38.12 -22.35
CA GLU A 6 24.48 37.49 -21.40
C GLU A 6 24.44 35.99 -21.69
N VAL A 7 25.59 35.41 -21.98
CA VAL A 7 25.77 33.97 -22.13
C VAL A 7 25.47 33.37 -20.75
N LEU A 8 24.19 33.05 -20.51
CA LEU A 8 23.75 32.41 -19.29
C LEU A 8 24.52 31.08 -19.19
N PRO A 9 25.23 30.82 -18.08
CA PRO A 9 25.93 29.55 -17.91
C PRO A 9 24.90 28.42 -17.99
N GLU A 10 25.08 27.47 -18.92
CA GLU A 10 24.27 26.24 -19.07
C GLU A 10 24.11 25.44 -17.75
N SER A 11 24.92 25.72 -16.72
CA SER A 11 24.83 25.13 -15.38
C SER A 11 23.79 25.74 -14.44
N TRP A 12 23.19 26.90 -14.78
CA TRP A 12 22.29 27.60 -13.86
C TRP A 12 20.87 27.00 -13.85
N HIS A 13 20.45 26.40 -14.97
CA HIS A 13 19.12 25.83 -15.12
C HIS A 13 18.98 24.48 -14.39
N SER A 14 19.93 23.56 -14.56
CA SER A 14 19.86 22.24 -13.94
C SER A 14 19.91 22.30 -12.41
N ASN A 15 20.80 23.11 -11.84
CA ASN A 15 20.93 23.24 -10.38
C ASN A 15 19.66 23.79 -9.71
N ALA A 16 18.98 24.75 -10.34
CA ALA A 16 17.74 25.32 -9.79
C ALA A 16 16.60 24.29 -9.81
N ILE A 17 16.51 23.50 -10.87
CA ILE A 17 15.48 22.49 -11.06
C ILE A 17 15.71 21.29 -10.15
N ASP A 18 16.95 20.85 -9.98
CA ASP A 18 17.32 19.79 -9.04
C ASP A 18 17.02 20.21 -7.59
N ALA A 19 17.31 21.48 -7.25
CA ALA A 19 16.94 22.02 -5.94
C ALA A 19 15.43 22.02 -5.73
N LEU A 20 14.64 22.44 -6.74
CA LEU A 20 13.19 22.44 -6.67
C LEU A 20 12.61 21.02 -6.57
N ALA A 21 13.11 20.08 -7.38
CA ALA A 21 12.70 18.67 -7.33
C ALA A 21 13.04 18.06 -5.96
N GLY A 22 14.23 18.31 -5.43
CA GLY A 22 14.63 17.87 -4.09
C GLY A 22 13.76 18.47 -2.98
N MET A 23 13.35 19.73 -3.11
CA MET A 23 12.39 20.34 -2.18
C MET A 23 11.00 19.68 -2.26
N MET A 24 10.54 19.33 -3.47
CA MET A 24 9.27 18.61 -3.66
C MET A 24 9.34 17.19 -3.08
N GLU A 25 10.45 16.47 -3.26
CA GLU A 25 10.67 15.17 -2.63
C GLU A 25 10.69 15.26 -1.11
N ALA A 26 11.42 16.23 -0.55
CA ALA A 26 11.48 16.45 0.89
C ALA A 26 10.11 16.79 1.46
N ALA A 27 9.33 17.65 0.78
CA ALA A 27 7.97 17.97 1.17
C ALA A 27 7.05 16.73 1.13
N GLY A 28 7.10 15.95 0.04
CA GLY A 28 6.31 14.73 -0.08
C GLY A 28 6.65 13.69 1.00
N ALA A 29 7.94 13.48 1.26
CA ALA A 29 8.43 12.59 2.31
C ALA A 29 7.98 13.06 3.71
N LEU A 30 8.04 14.37 3.97
CA LEU A 30 7.59 14.96 5.23
C LEU A 30 6.09 14.77 5.44
N ILE A 31 5.27 14.99 4.42
CA ILE A 31 3.80 14.79 4.47
C ILE A 31 3.48 13.34 4.81
N ILE A 32 4.13 12.38 4.13
CA ILE A 32 3.95 10.94 4.39
C ILE A 32 4.36 10.62 5.83
N PHE A 33 5.51 11.12 6.27
CA PHE A 33 6.03 10.89 7.62
C PHE A 33 5.08 11.40 8.71
N VAL A 34 4.56 12.63 8.56
CA VAL A 34 3.59 13.20 9.51
C VAL A 34 2.31 12.37 9.56
N GLY A 35 1.78 11.98 8.39
CA GLY A 35 0.60 11.10 8.31
C GLY A 35 0.82 9.75 8.98
N ALA A 36 1.99 9.14 8.76
CA ALA A 36 2.38 7.87 9.37
C ALA A 36 2.53 7.98 10.90
N ALA A 37 3.21 9.02 11.39
CA ALA A 37 3.38 9.26 12.83
C ALA A 37 2.03 9.49 13.52
N TRP A 38 1.14 10.29 12.91
CA TRP A 38 -0.22 10.51 13.39
C TRP A 38 -1.04 9.21 13.41
N ALA A 39 -0.97 8.41 12.35
CA ALA A 39 -1.69 7.15 12.25
C ALA A 39 -1.19 6.13 13.29
N PHE A 40 0.12 6.04 13.48
CA PHE A 40 0.74 5.17 14.47
C PHE A 40 0.31 5.52 15.90
N GLY A 41 0.40 6.79 16.30
CA GLY A 41 -0.08 7.23 17.61
C GLY A 41 -1.57 7.00 17.81
N SER A 42 -2.38 7.29 16.79
CA SER A 42 -3.83 7.05 16.82
C SER A 42 -4.16 5.56 16.97
N PHE A 43 -3.41 4.69 16.30
CA PHE A 43 -3.57 3.24 16.39
C PHE A 43 -3.26 2.71 17.79
N LEU A 44 -2.15 3.15 18.41
CA LEU A 44 -1.81 2.79 19.79
C LEU A 44 -2.90 3.21 20.79
N THR A 45 -3.45 4.41 20.66
CA THR A 45 -4.56 4.83 21.54
C THR A 45 -5.86 4.08 21.29
N ALA A 46 -6.07 3.55 20.08
CA ALA A 46 -7.25 2.76 19.73
C ALA A 46 -7.18 1.34 20.31
N LEU A 47 -5.99 0.74 20.38
CA LEU A 47 -5.73 -0.55 21.04
C LEU A 47 -6.17 -0.56 22.50
N VAL A 48 -5.89 0.53 23.24
CA VAL A 48 -6.17 0.61 24.68
C VAL A 48 -7.67 0.85 25.00
N LYS A 49 -8.47 1.39 24.06
CA LYS A 49 -9.82 1.92 24.33
C LYS A 49 -11.01 1.01 23.96
N GLY A 50 -10.76 -0.24 23.55
CA GLY A 50 -11.65 -1.42 23.66
C GLY A 50 -13.02 -1.48 22.96
N ARG A 51 -13.77 -0.40 22.74
CA ARG A 51 -15.21 -0.50 22.38
C ARG A 51 -15.65 -0.06 20.98
N LYS A 52 -14.76 0.53 20.15
CA LYS A 52 -15.08 0.97 18.76
C LYS A 52 -13.91 0.75 17.79
N ARG A 53 -13.31 -0.44 17.84
CA ARG A 53 -12.01 -0.71 17.20
C ARG A 53 -12.06 -0.63 15.67
N GLU A 54 -13.06 -1.24 15.04
CA GLU A 54 -13.19 -1.26 13.57
C GLU A 54 -13.42 0.13 12.96
N ARG A 55 -14.44 0.86 13.43
CA ARG A 55 -14.76 2.19 12.87
C ARG A 55 -13.59 3.17 13.03
N ARG A 56 -12.86 3.08 14.15
CA ARG A 56 -11.71 3.94 14.43
C ARG A 56 -10.47 3.54 13.63
N TYR A 57 -10.25 2.24 13.44
CA TYR A 57 -9.21 1.72 12.54
C TYR A 57 -9.43 2.17 11.10
N ASN A 58 -10.66 2.02 10.58
CA ASN A 58 -10.97 2.44 9.22
C ASN A 58 -10.76 3.95 9.02
N GLN A 59 -11.13 4.77 10.02
CA GLN A 59 -10.88 6.22 9.98
C GLN A 59 -9.38 6.56 9.96
N ILE A 60 -8.56 5.86 10.77
CA ILE A 60 -7.10 6.05 10.79
C ILE A 60 -6.50 5.70 9.43
N ARG A 61 -6.90 4.56 8.86
CA ARG A 61 -6.45 4.10 7.54
C ARG A 61 -6.82 5.09 6.45
N LEU A 62 -8.07 5.55 6.41
CA LEU A 62 -8.54 6.53 5.41
C LEU A 62 -7.76 7.85 5.50
N ASN A 63 -7.48 8.33 6.71
CA ASN A 63 -6.69 9.55 6.87
C ASN A 63 -5.24 9.36 6.45
N LEU A 64 -4.61 8.23 6.81
CA LEU A 64 -3.26 7.89 6.34
C LEU A 64 -3.20 7.84 4.81
N SER A 65 -4.19 7.21 4.16
CA SER A 65 -4.26 7.16 2.69
C SER A 65 -4.26 8.55 2.05
N LYS A 66 -4.89 9.56 2.68
CA LYS A 66 -4.88 10.95 2.19
C LYS A 66 -3.48 11.57 2.26
N PHE A 67 -2.76 11.38 3.36
CA PHE A 67 -1.37 11.85 3.49
C PHE A 67 -0.45 11.16 2.47
N VAL A 68 -0.61 9.85 2.28
CA VAL A 68 0.16 9.10 1.28
C VAL A 68 -0.14 9.59 -0.14
N ALA A 69 -1.41 9.77 -0.49
CA ALA A 69 -1.81 10.28 -1.80
C ALA A 69 -1.19 11.66 -2.06
N LEU A 70 -1.33 12.59 -1.11
CA LEU A 70 -0.76 13.94 -1.24
C LEU A 70 0.76 13.90 -1.37
N GLY A 71 1.47 13.13 -0.54
CA GLY A 71 2.92 13.02 -0.63
C GLY A 71 3.40 12.43 -1.96
N LEU A 72 2.65 11.49 -2.53
CA LEU A 72 2.93 10.94 -3.85
C LEU A 72 2.68 11.93 -4.99
N GLU A 73 1.71 12.85 -4.87
CA GLU A 73 1.52 13.93 -5.85
C GLU A 73 2.74 14.87 -5.90
N PHE A 74 3.33 15.19 -4.74
CA PHE A 74 4.57 15.97 -4.69
C PHE A 74 5.76 15.23 -5.29
N GLN A 75 5.92 13.94 -4.99
CA GLN A 75 7.00 13.11 -5.55
C GLN A 75 6.85 12.96 -7.07
N LEU A 76 5.62 12.71 -7.55
CA LEU A 76 5.32 12.67 -8.98
C LEU A 76 5.65 14.00 -9.67
N GLY A 77 5.35 15.13 -9.03
CA GLY A 77 5.72 16.45 -9.53
C GLY A 77 7.25 16.64 -9.63
N ALA A 78 8.01 16.13 -8.66
CA ALA A 78 9.47 16.13 -8.72
C ALA A 78 10.01 15.30 -9.90
N ASP A 79 9.41 14.13 -10.16
CA ASP A 79 9.77 13.27 -11.29
C ASP A 79 9.44 13.94 -12.65
N VAL A 80 8.28 14.59 -12.76
CA VAL A 80 7.91 15.37 -13.94
C VAL A 80 8.90 16.52 -14.15
N LEU A 81 9.31 17.20 -13.07
CA LEU A 81 10.25 18.30 -13.14
C LEU A 81 11.64 17.86 -13.64
N ARG A 82 12.14 16.70 -13.19
CA ARG A 82 13.41 16.13 -13.67
C ARG A 82 13.35 15.71 -15.13
N THR A 83 12.26 15.03 -15.53
CA THR A 83 12.07 14.57 -16.91
C THR A 83 11.88 15.71 -17.91
N ALA A 84 11.39 16.88 -17.46
CA ALA A 84 11.17 18.04 -18.32
C ALA A 84 12.46 18.76 -18.74
N VAL A 85 13.59 18.60 -18.03
CA VAL A 85 14.75 19.50 -18.20
C VAL A 85 16.07 18.78 -18.47
N ALA A 86 16.21 17.50 -18.14
CA ALA A 86 17.40 16.73 -18.51
C ALA A 86 17.02 15.28 -18.82
N PRO A 87 16.82 14.88 -20.10
CA PRO A 87 16.76 13.48 -20.45
C PRO A 87 18.19 12.93 -20.47
N SER A 88 18.83 12.81 -19.30
CA SER A 88 20.03 11.99 -19.18
C SER A 88 19.57 10.53 -19.12
N TRP A 89 20.15 9.68 -19.98
CA TRP A 89 19.82 8.25 -20.01
C TRP A 89 20.07 7.56 -18.66
N THR A 90 20.99 8.10 -17.85
CA THR A 90 21.30 7.61 -16.51
C THR A 90 20.16 7.90 -15.52
N ASP A 91 19.59 9.11 -15.54
CA ASP A 91 18.51 9.48 -14.62
C ASP A 91 17.21 8.75 -14.97
N ILE A 92 16.91 8.61 -16.26
CA ILE A 92 15.81 7.79 -16.76
C ILE A 92 15.98 6.33 -16.32
N GLY A 93 17.21 5.80 -16.42
CA GLY A 93 17.54 4.45 -15.98
C GLY A 93 17.35 4.24 -14.47
N GLN A 94 17.75 5.21 -13.64
CA GLN A 94 17.57 5.14 -12.17
C GLN A 94 16.09 5.18 -11.79
N LEU A 95 15.33 6.11 -12.37
CA LEU A 95 13.88 6.21 -12.14
C LEU A 95 13.15 4.93 -12.58
N ALA A 96 13.48 4.41 -13.76
CA ALA A 96 12.92 3.15 -14.26
C ALA A 96 13.25 1.96 -13.35
N ALA A 97 14.48 1.89 -12.82
CA ALA A 97 14.89 0.85 -11.88
C ALA A 97 14.11 0.94 -10.56
N ILE A 98 13.97 2.14 -9.97
CA ILE A 98 13.20 2.35 -8.75
C ILE A 98 11.74 1.97 -8.96
N ALA A 99 11.13 2.41 -10.08
CA ALA A 99 9.76 2.08 -10.43
C ALA A 99 9.56 0.57 -10.63
N ALA A 100 10.50 -0.10 -11.31
CA ALA A 100 10.46 -1.55 -11.52
C ALA A 100 10.55 -2.32 -10.20
N ILE A 101 11.49 -1.94 -9.31
CA ILE A 101 11.63 -2.55 -7.97
C ILE A 101 10.34 -2.37 -7.17
N ARG A 102 9.79 -1.15 -7.15
CA ARG A 102 8.55 -0.84 -6.44
C ARG A 102 7.38 -1.69 -6.95
N THR A 103 7.29 -1.88 -8.25
CA THR A 103 6.25 -2.69 -8.89
C THR A 103 6.42 -4.16 -8.55
N ALA A 104 7.64 -4.70 -8.66
CA ALA A 104 7.94 -6.08 -8.35
C ALA A 104 7.65 -6.41 -6.89
N LEU A 105 8.11 -5.58 -5.94
CA LEU A 105 7.85 -5.79 -4.50
C LEU A 105 6.36 -5.75 -4.18
N ASN A 106 5.63 -4.75 -4.66
CA ASN A 106 4.17 -4.66 -4.45
C ASN A 106 3.42 -5.83 -5.08
N PHE A 107 3.86 -6.30 -6.25
CA PHE A 107 3.27 -7.46 -6.93
C PHE A 107 3.46 -8.75 -6.11
N PHE A 108 4.68 -9.02 -5.64
CA PHE A 108 4.95 -10.21 -4.82
C PHE A 108 4.19 -10.20 -3.51
N LEU A 109 4.15 -9.05 -2.81
CA LEU A 109 3.43 -8.91 -1.55
C LEU A 109 1.92 -9.13 -1.75
N SER A 110 1.33 -8.55 -2.80
CA SER A 110 -0.09 -8.75 -3.10
C SER A 110 -0.40 -10.22 -3.37
N ARG A 111 0.47 -10.90 -4.15
CA ARG A 111 0.30 -12.32 -4.48
C ARG A 111 0.43 -13.25 -3.26
N GLU A 112 1.30 -12.91 -2.31
CA GLU A 112 1.47 -13.68 -1.07
C GLU A 112 0.23 -13.56 -0.19
N ILE A 113 -0.31 -12.34 -0.03
CA ILE A 113 -1.55 -12.09 0.72
C ILE A 113 -2.75 -12.82 0.09
N ASP A 114 -2.85 -12.83 -1.25
CA ASP A 114 -3.95 -13.49 -1.94
C ASP A 114 -3.95 -15.01 -1.74
N LYS A 115 -2.76 -15.65 -1.71
CA LYS A 115 -2.63 -17.08 -1.40
C LYS A 115 -3.08 -17.41 0.01
N GLU A 116 -2.62 -16.65 0.99
CA GLU A 116 -2.98 -16.86 2.39
C GLU A 116 -4.49 -16.71 2.63
N ARG A 117 -5.18 -15.86 1.86
CA ARG A 117 -6.65 -15.73 1.93
C ARG A 117 -7.39 -16.94 1.39
N THR A 118 -6.92 -17.52 0.29
CA THR A 118 -7.55 -18.72 -0.30
C THR A 118 -7.42 -19.93 0.63
N ASP A 119 -6.26 -20.09 1.28
CA ASP A 119 -6.02 -21.19 2.23
C ASP A 119 -6.98 -21.11 3.45
N VAL A 120 -7.32 -19.90 3.92
CA VAL A 120 -8.25 -19.67 5.04
C VAL A 120 -9.73 -19.92 4.67
N GLU A 121 -10.09 -19.81 3.39
CA GLU A 121 -11.44 -20.10 2.88
C GLU A 121 -11.67 -21.61 2.66
N GLU A 122 -10.63 -22.35 2.25
CA GLU A 122 -10.70 -23.81 2.08
C GLU A 122 -10.82 -24.55 3.42
N ASP A 123 -10.15 -24.08 4.48
CA ASP A 123 -10.28 -24.63 5.85
C ASP A 123 -11.71 -24.48 6.42
N GLN A 124 -12.49 -23.52 5.93
CA GLN A 124 -13.89 -23.32 6.36
C GLN A 124 -14.91 -24.13 5.55
N GLN A 125 -14.57 -24.60 4.34
CA GLN A 125 -15.47 -25.39 3.48
C GLN A 125 -15.20 -26.91 3.54
N GLY A 126 -14.09 -27.35 4.13
CA GLY A 126 -13.70 -28.76 4.28
C GLY A 126 -14.41 -29.59 5.37
N SER A 127 -15.46 -29.09 6.03
CA SER A 127 -16.28 -29.88 6.96
C SER A 127 -17.71 -30.13 6.46
N PRO A 128 -17.92 -30.97 5.43
CA PRO A 128 -19.18 -31.67 5.26
C PRO A 128 -19.19 -32.90 6.17
N ALA A 129 -20.16 -32.90 7.09
CA ALA A 129 -20.59 -34.02 7.92
C ALA A 129 -20.27 -35.42 7.35
N SER A 130 -19.36 -36.13 7.99
CA SER A 130 -19.18 -37.57 7.80
C SER A 130 -19.11 -38.27 9.16
N GLN A 131 -20.28 -38.55 9.73
CA GLN A 131 -20.60 -39.53 10.78
C GLN A 131 -22.14 -39.47 10.91
N SER A 132 -22.95 -40.47 10.58
CA SER A 132 -22.78 -41.93 10.61
C SER A 132 -23.77 -42.62 9.66
N ASP A 133 -23.29 -43.50 8.79
CA ASP A 133 -24.07 -44.56 8.12
C ASP A 133 -23.91 -45.89 8.92
N PRO A 134 -24.45 -47.05 8.51
CA PRO A 134 -25.68 -47.66 8.99
C PRO A 134 -25.44 -49.02 9.71
N GLY A 135 -26.37 -49.44 10.56
CA GLY A 135 -26.55 -50.86 10.90
C GLY A 135 -25.83 -51.39 12.14
N GLY A 136 -26.64 -51.79 13.12
CA GLY A 136 -26.29 -52.73 14.20
C GLY A 136 -27.47 -53.71 14.41
N PRO A 137 -27.21 -54.99 14.76
CA PRO A 137 -28.07 -56.12 14.40
C PRO A 137 -29.23 -56.35 15.38
N GLY A 138 -30.22 -57.11 14.91
CA GLY A 138 -31.55 -57.23 15.49
C GLY A 138 -31.69 -58.01 16.80
N GLY A 139 -32.93 -58.09 17.28
CA GLY A 139 -33.30 -58.92 18.42
C GLY A 139 -34.60 -58.53 19.09
N GLY A 140 -35.71 -59.09 18.60
CA GLY A 140 -36.86 -59.57 19.38
C GLY A 140 -37.63 -58.61 20.30
N ALA A 141 -38.90 -58.37 19.98
CA ALA A 141 -40.01 -58.86 20.81
C ALA A 141 -41.37 -58.44 20.20
N LYS A 142 -42.13 -59.44 19.76
CA LYS A 142 -43.59 -59.39 19.65
C LYS A 142 -44.21 -58.92 20.97
N PHE A 143 -45.32 -58.19 20.94
CA PHE A 143 -46.52 -58.25 21.80
C PHE A 143 -47.39 -57.04 21.34
N ALA A 144 -48.49 -57.23 20.59
CA ALA A 144 -49.85 -57.61 21.02
C ALA A 144 -50.56 -56.52 21.86
N SER A 145 -51.87 -56.33 21.58
CA SER A 145 -52.91 -55.52 22.29
C SER A 145 -52.71 -54.00 22.30
N ASP A 146 -53.68 -53.12 22.03
CA ASP A 146 -55.15 -53.17 21.87
C ASP A 146 -55.61 -52.05 20.90
#